data_AF-A0A0S8HGZ6-F1
#
_entry.id   AF-A0A0S8HGZ6-F1
#
_cell.length_a   1.000
_cell.length_b   1.000
_cell.length_c   1.000
_cell.angle_alpha   90.00
_cell.angle_beta   90.00
_cell.angle_gamma   90.00
#
_symmetry.space_group_name_H-M   'P 1'
#
loop_
_entity.id
_entity.type
_entity.pdbx_description
1 polymer ?
#
loop_
_entity_poly.entity_id
_entity_poly.type
_entity_poly.pdbx_seq_one_letter_code
_entity_poly.pdbx_strand_id
1 'polypeptide(L)'
;MRLPQLEHPDGYVGLYVVDFGATCSVGYTAEEVAMLLESEAHAEAKVYRIYDAAPDGRLALKGVPRERFQLETGLLFYYRDLEAARRGFEEMRGLASAQGLPCRAQLLLGAGEKSLRLPFVVGLAYPAEYDEDVSRWMLDNQVTAGEHADGGLGRLETIRSRFHVTETAQLHAAAKRQARDRQEVYASVGRPVQRIA
;
A
#
# COMPACT_ATOMS: atom_id res chain seq x y z
N MET A 1 12.14 -21.34 9.88
CA MET A 1 10.87 -20.75 10.35
C MET A 1 9.85 -21.86 10.60
N ARG A 2 9.09 -21.79 11.70
CA ARG A 2 7.98 -22.72 11.99
C ARG A 2 6.72 -21.91 12.24
N LEU A 3 5.81 -21.90 11.26
CA LEU A 3 4.55 -21.17 11.34
C LEU A 3 3.63 -21.77 12.43
N PRO A 4 2.84 -20.93 13.12
CA PRO A 4 1.77 -21.41 13.98
C PRO A 4 0.66 -22.06 13.16
N GLN A 5 -0.14 -22.90 13.81
CA GLN A 5 -1.37 -23.39 13.21
C GLN A 5 -2.39 -22.24 13.14
N LEU A 6 -3.02 -22.07 11.98
CA LEU A 6 -4.00 -21.01 11.73
C LEU A 6 -5.39 -21.61 11.56
N GLU A 7 -6.36 -20.98 12.20
CA GLU A 7 -7.77 -21.14 11.87
C GLU A 7 -8.11 -20.17 10.74
N HIS A 8 -8.86 -20.61 9.72
CA HIS A 8 -9.22 -19.79 8.55
C HIS A 8 -8.02 -19.14 7.84
N PRO A 9 -7.09 -19.95 7.28
CA PRO A 9 -5.83 -19.45 6.73
C PRO A 9 -6.01 -18.47 5.55
N ASP A 10 -7.14 -18.56 4.84
CA ASP A 10 -7.56 -17.66 3.77
C ASP A 10 -7.74 -16.20 4.23
N GLY A 11 -8.17 -15.98 5.48
CA GLY A 11 -8.30 -14.64 6.04
C GLY A 11 -6.97 -13.89 6.15
N TYR A 12 -5.84 -14.61 6.19
CA TYR A 12 -4.51 -14.01 6.33
C TYR A 12 -3.89 -13.59 4.99
N VAL A 13 -4.53 -13.87 3.86
CA VAL A 13 -4.02 -13.46 2.54
C VAL A 13 -3.94 -11.92 2.46
N GLY A 14 -2.76 -11.42 2.10
CA GLY A 14 -2.42 -9.99 2.10
C GLY A 14 -1.83 -9.48 3.42
N LEU A 15 -1.83 -10.28 4.48
CA LEU A 15 -1.10 -9.99 5.71
C LEU A 15 0.32 -10.54 5.66
N TYR A 16 1.08 -10.22 6.71
CA TYR A 16 2.51 -10.49 6.78
C TYR A 16 2.85 -11.48 7.91
N VAL A 17 3.87 -12.28 7.63
CA VAL A 17 4.63 -13.08 8.59
C VAL A 17 5.92 -12.33 8.90
N VAL A 18 6.23 -12.17 10.18
CA VAL A 18 7.52 -11.66 10.64
C VAL A 18 8.27 -12.78 11.34
N ASP A 19 9.46 -13.09 10.85
CA ASP A 19 10.40 -14.05 11.42
C ASP A 19 11.47 -13.31 12.21
N PHE A 20 11.39 -13.40 13.53
CA PHE A 20 12.33 -12.82 14.49
C PHE A 20 13.53 -13.75 14.74
N GLY A 21 13.69 -14.83 13.98
CA GLY A 21 14.76 -15.82 14.11
C GLY A 21 14.41 -16.94 15.08
N ALA A 22 14.16 -16.61 16.35
CA ALA A 22 13.77 -17.59 17.37
C ALA A 22 12.28 -17.94 17.31
N THR A 23 11.45 -16.98 16.91
CA THR A 23 10.00 -17.09 16.81
C THR A 23 9.52 -16.46 15.50
N CYS A 24 8.31 -16.85 15.08
CA CYS A 24 7.62 -16.17 14.00
C CYS A 24 6.18 -15.89 14.38
N SER A 25 5.65 -14.81 13.84
CA SER A 25 4.33 -14.29 14.13
C SER A 25 3.61 -13.98 12.82
N VAL A 26 2.32 -14.33 12.75
CA VAL A 26 1.50 -14.21 11.54
C VAL A 26 0.38 -13.20 11.76
N GLY A 27 0.08 -12.41 10.72
CA GLY A 27 -1.08 -11.53 10.70
C GLY A 27 -0.77 -10.07 10.98
N TYR A 28 0.44 -9.59 10.69
CA TYR A 28 0.73 -8.15 10.70
C TYR A 28 0.19 -7.47 9.44
N THR A 29 -0.24 -6.22 9.54
CA THR A 29 -0.39 -5.36 8.35
C THR A 29 0.97 -4.83 7.94
N ALA A 30 1.06 -4.30 6.71
CA ALA A 30 2.30 -3.70 6.22
C ALA A 30 2.75 -2.51 7.10
N GLU A 31 1.81 -1.71 7.60
CA GLU A 31 2.08 -0.58 8.50
C GLU A 31 2.63 -1.05 9.86
N GLU A 32 2.11 -2.15 10.43
CA GLU A 32 2.66 -2.72 11.66
C GLU A 32 4.06 -3.32 11.45
N VAL A 33 4.31 -3.94 10.29
CA VAL A 33 5.65 -4.41 9.93
C VAL A 33 6.62 -3.24 9.83
N ALA A 34 6.23 -2.13 9.20
CA ALA A 34 7.06 -0.94 9.12
C ALA A 34 7.44 -0.44 10.52
N MET A 35 6.48 -0.37 11.45
CA MET A 35 6.75 -0.02 12.86
C MET A 35 7.78 -0.95 13.50
N LEU A 36 7.68 -2.26 13.28
CA LEU A 36 8.65 -3.23 13.83
C LEU A 36 10.05 -3.00 13.27
N LEU A 37 10.18 -2.83 11.96
CA LEU A 37 11.46 -2.62 11.29
C LEU A 37 12.13 -1.28 11.64
N GLU A 38 11.35 -0.27 12.04
CA GLU A 38 11.87 1.00 12.58
C GLU A 38 12.53 0.85 13.96
N SER A 39 12.19 -0.21 14.72
CA SER A 39 12.78 -0.46 16.02
C SER A 39 14.15 -1.15 15.90
N GLU A 40 15.14 -0.69 16.67
CA GLU A 40 16.46 -1.35 16.71
C GLU A 40 16.36 -2.83 17.11
N ALA A 41 15.38 -3.19 17.95
CA ALA A 41 15.17 -4.55 18.42
C ALA A 41 14.76 -5.54 17.32
N HIS A 42 14.17 -5.05 16.23
CA HIS A 42 13.59 -5.90 15.17
C HIS A 42 13.98 -5.47 13.75
N ALA A 43 14.95 -4.57 13.60
CA ALA A 43 15.43 -4.05 12.31
C ALA A 43 15.95 -5.15 11.34
N GLU A 44 16.37 -6.29 11.88
CA GLU A 44 16.90 -7.43 11.13
C GLU A 44 15.89 -8.58 10.98
N ALA A 45 14.63 -8.37 11.37
CA ALA A 45 13.58 -9.36 11.19
C ALA A 45 13.29 -9.62 9.70
N LYS A 46 13.04 -10.88 9.35
CA LYS A 46 12.69 -11.25 7.97
C LYS A 46 11.19 -11.16 7.79
N VAL A 47 10.77 -10.54 6.69
CA VAL A 47 9.36 -10.30 6.40
C VAL A 47 8.93 -11.08 5.18
N TYR A 48 7.76 -11.69 5.29
CA TYR A 48 7.12 -12.40 4.19
C TYR A 48 5.65 -11.99 4.07
N ARG A 49 5.22 -11.69 2.85
CA ARG A 49 3.81 -11.45 2.52
C ARG A 49 3.12 -12.77 2.20
N ILE A 50 1.92 -12.98 2.74
CA ILE A 50 1.07 -14.12 2.40
C ILE A 50 0.30 -13.74 1.13
N TYR A 51 0.54 -14.45 0.03
CA TYR A 51 -0.17 -14.18 -1.23
C TYR A 51 -1.18 -15.27 -1.60
N ASP A 52 -1.08 -16.44 -0.97
CA ASP A 52 -2.05 -17.52 -1.10
C ASP A 52 -2.05 -18.38 0.17
N ALA A 53 -3.17 -19.05 0.44
CA ALA A 53 -3.39 -19.87 1.61
C ALA A 53 -4.26 -21.08 1.26
N ALA A 54 -3.72 -22.28 1.48
CA ALA A 54 -4.44 -23.52 1.23
C ALA A 54 -5.37 -23.88 2.40
N PRO A 55 -6.49 -24.60 2.15
CA PRO A 55 -7.41 -25.03 3.20
C PRO A 55 -6.77 -25.94 4.27
N ASP A 56 -5.64 -26.57 3.95
CA ASP A 56 -4.87 -27.42 4.87
C ASP A 56 -3.90 -26.63 5.78
N GLY A 57 -3.94 -25.29 5.73
CA GLY A 57 -3.11 -24.41 6.55
C GLY A 57 -1.74 -24.07 5.96
N ARG A 58 -1.39 -24.60 4.77
CA ARG A 58 -0.16 -24.19 4.08
C ARG A 58 -0.29 -22.76 3.53
N LEU A 59 0.74 -21.95 3.75
CA LEU A 59 0.81 -20.58 3.24
C LEU A 59 1.83 -20.47 2.12
N ALA A 60 1.48 -19.76 1.06
CA ALA A 60 2.41 -19.34 0.03
C ALA A 60 2.95 -17.95 0.40
N LEU A 61 4.26 -17.88 0.58
CA LEU A 61 4.95 -16.71 1.11
C LEU A 61 5.86 -16.08 0.07
N LYS A 62 5.86 -14.74 0.00
CA LYS A 62 6.79 -13.94 -0.80
C LYS A 62 7.65 -13.10 0.12
N GLY A 63 8.96 -13.28 0.07
CA GLY A 63 9.89 -12.45 0.84
C GLY A 63 9.79 -10.99 0.43
N VAL A 64 9.74 -10.08 1.40
CA VAL A 64 9.68 -8.63 1.17
C VAL A 64 10.92 -7.98 1.78
N PRO A 65 11.77 -7.31 0.97
CA PRO A 65 12.95 -6.64 1.48
C PRO A 65 12.54 -5.47 2.39
N ARG A 66 13.29 -5.25 3.48
CA ARG A 66 12.99 -4.22 4.47
C ARG A 66 12.96 -2.82 3.86
N GLU A 67 13.83 -2.57 2.88
CA GLU A 67 13.98 -1.28 2.21
C GLU A 67 12.65 -0.86 1.57
N ARG A 68 11.82 -1.82 1.16
CA ARG A 68 10.51 -1.55 0.56
C ARG A 68 9.55 -0.83 1.49
N PHE A 69 9.61 -1.08 2.81
CA PHE A 69 8.74 -0.43 3.81
C PHE A 69 9.12 1.02 4.10
N GLN A 70 10.24 1.50 3.55
CA GLN A 70 10.72 2.88 3.69
C GLN A 70 10.54 3.68 2.39
N LEU A 71 10.03 3.05 1.33
CA LEU A 71 9.88 3.68 0.02
C LEU A 71 8.44 4.09 -0.22
N GLU A 72 8.26 5.28 -0.79
CA GLU A 72 7.01 5.68 -1.41
C GLU A 72 7.05 5.29 -2.90
N THR A 73 5.89 4.87 -3.42
CA THR A 73 5.68 4.69 -4.85
C THR A 73 4.48 5.51 -5.29
N GLY A 74 4.29 5.63 -6.60
CA GLY A 74 3.10 6.30 -7.09
C GLY A 74 2.69 5.92 -8.48
N LEU A 75 1.44 6.25 -8.76
CA LEU A 75 0.78 6.09 -10.05
C LEU A 75 0.39 7.46 -10.57
N LEU A 76 0.68 7.71 -11.83
CA LEU A 76 0.44 8.98 -12.49
C LEU A 76 -0.50 8.75 -13.67
N PHE A 77 -1.59 9.49 -13.68
CA PHE A 77 -2.60 9.47 -14.74
C PHE A 77 -2.57 10.82 -15.45
N TYR A 78 -2.25 10.81 -16.74
CA TYR A 78 -2.02 12.01 -17.52
C TYR A 78 -3.25 12.37 -18.35
N TYR A 79 -3.52 13.68 -18.44
CA TYR A 79 -4.69 14.24 -19.11
C TYR A 79 -4.27 15.41 -20.00
N ARG A 80 -4.99 15.58 -21.11
CA ARG A 80 -4.82 16.74 -21.99
C ARG A 80 -5.51 18.00 -21.48
N ASP A 81 -6.60 17.83 -20.74
CA ASP A 81 -7.50 18.90 -20.30
C ASP A 81 -7.62 18.95 -18.77
N LEU A 82 -7.70 20.16 -18.22
CA LEU A 82 -7.75 20.38 -16.77
C LEU A 82 -9.08 19.92 -16.17
N GLU A 83 -10.20 20.12 -16.86
CA GLU A 83 -11.50 19.67 -16.36
C GLU A 83 -11.55 18.14 -16.31
N ALA A 84 -11.00 17.47 -17.32
CA ALA A 84 -10.86 16.01 -17.31
C ALA A 84 -9.98 15.52 -16.14
N ALA A 85 -8.84 16.18 -15.90
CA ALA A 85 -7.97 15.85 -14.78
C ALA A 85 -8.66 16.06 -13.42
N ARG A 86 -9.41 17.16 -13.26
CA ARG A 86 -10.20 17.44 -12.05
C ARG A 86 -11.30 16.43 -11.81
N ARG A 87 -12.02 16.03 -12.86
CA ARG A 87 -13.02 14.95 -12.76
C ARG A 87 -12.37 13.65 -12.31
N GLY A 88 -11.26 13.26 -12.93
CA GLY A 88 -10.51 12.05 -12.52
C GLY A 88 -10.00 12.11 -11.08
N PHE A 89 -9.55 13.29 -10.62
CA PHE A 89 -9.16 13.50 -9.22
C PHE A 89 -10.34 13.28 -8.27
N GLU A 90 -11.49 13.88 -8.55
CA GLU A 90 -12.70 13.76 -7.72
C GLU A 90 -13.29 12.34 -7.75
N GLU A 91 -13.28 11.68 -8.90
CA GLU A 91 -13.72 10.29 -9.05
C GLU A 91 -12.84 9.34 -8.23
N MET A 92 -11.52 9.49 -8.30
CA MET A 92 -10.58 8.69 -7.48
C MET A 92 -10.80 8.92 -5.99
N ARG A 93 -10.98 10.18 -5.58
CA ARG A 93 -11.25 10.56 -4.18
C ARG A 93 -12.57 9.97 -3.69
N GLY A 94 -13.63 10.09 -4.47
CA GLY A 94 -14.95 9.54 -4.15
C GLY A 94 -14.93 8.02 -4.06
N LEU A 95 -14.26 7.35 -5.01
CA LEU A 95 -14.11 5.90 -5.02
C LEU A 95 -13.33 5.39 -3.81
N ALA A 96 -12.20 6.02 -3.49
CA ALA A 96 -11.40 5.67 -2.31
C ALA A 96 -12.21 5.85 -1.01
N SER A 97 -13.06 6.88 -0.94
CA SER A 97 -13.94 7.09 0.21
C SER A 97 -15.06 6.05 0.29
N ALA A 98 -15.60 5.60 -0.83
CA ALA A 98 -16.73 4.67 -0.87
C ALA A 98 -16.31 3.21 -0.65
N GLN A 99 -15.20 2.79 -1.26
CA GLN A 99 -14.75 1.39 -1.27
C GLN A 99 -13.63 1.12 -0.27
N GLY A 100 -12.99 2.19 0.24
CA GLY A 100 -11.84 2.11 1.12
C GLY A 100 -10.57 1.72 0.35
N LEU A 101 -9.53 2.53 0.48
CA LEU A 101 -8.24 2.21 -0.13
C LEU A 101 -7.51 1.14 0.72
N PRO A 102 -6.64 0.29 0.14
CA PRO A 102 -5.90 -0.70 0.91
C PRO A 102 -4.94 -0.13 1.96
N CYS A 103 -4.53 1.14 1.78
CA CYS A 103 -3.59 1.84 2.64
C CYS A 103 -3.94 3.34 2.70
N ARG A 104 -3.20 4.08 3.53
CA ARG A 104 -3.20 5.54 3.45
C ARG A 104 -2.43 5.96 2.19
N ALA A 105 -2.97 6.94 1.49
CA ALA A 105 -2.35 7.48 0.30
C ALA A 105 -2.62 8.99 0.18
N GLN A 106 -1.80 9.67 -0.61
CA GLN A 106 -2.01 11.05 -0.98
C GLN A 106 -2.39 11.12 -2.46
N LEU A 107 -3.52 11.78 -2.75
CA LEU A 107 -3.94 12.11 -4.10
C LEU A 107 -3.47 13.53 -4.43
N LEU A 108 -2.97 13.71 -5.64
CA LEU A 108 -2.35 14.95 -6.13
C LEU A 108 -2.97 15.30 -7.48
N LEU A 109 -3.26 16.58 -7.70
CA LEU A 109 -3.52 17.14 -9.03
C LEU A 109 -2.40 18.12 -9.35
N GLY A 110 -1.80 17.98 -10.53
CA GLY A 110 -0.71 18.84 -10.98
C GLY A 110 -0.89 19.33 -12.41
N ALA A 111 -0.29 20.49 -12.68
CA ALA A 111 -0.22 21.10 -14.01
C ALA A 111 1.25 21.35 -14.39
N GLY A 112 1.65 20.88 -15.56
CA GLY A 112 2.97 21.07 -16.15
C GLY A 112 2.96 22.18 -17.20
N GLU A 113 4.02 22.23 -18.01
CA GLU A 113 4.12 23.20 -19.09
C GLU A 113 3.04 22.98 -20.16
N LYS A 114 2.49 24.08 -20.69
CA LYS A 114 1.47 24.06 -21.75
C LYS A 114 1.94 23.45 -23.07
N SER A 115 3.26 23.36 -23.27
CA SER A 115 3.91 22.75 -24.44
C SER A 115 3.78 21.23 -24.45
N LEU A 116 3.50 20.61 -23.30
CA LEU A 116 3.37 19.16 -23.17
C LEU A 116 2.06 18.69 -23.80
N ARG A 117 2.11 17.50 -24.43
CA ARG A 117 0.92 16.87 -25.01
C ARG A 117 -0.14 16.53 -23.97
N LEU A 118 0.28 16.14 -22.76
CA LEU A 118 -0.59 15.84 -21.62
C LEU A 118 -0.09 16.68 -20.43
N PRO A 119 -0.50 17.95 -20.34
CA PRO A 119 0.07 18.89 -19.38
C PRO A 119 -0.55 18.74 -17.98
N PHE A 120 -1.58 17.92 -17.79
CA PHE A 120 -2.20 17.72 -16.48
C PHE A 120 -1.99 16.29 -16.00
N VAL A 121 -1.86 16.12 -14.68
CA VAL A 121 -1.60 14.82 -14.06
C VAL A 121 -2.39 14.67 -12.76
N VAL A 122 -2.98 13.51 -12.57
CA VAL A 122 -3.49 13.05 -11.27
C VAL A 122 -2.51 12.00 -10.76
N GLY A 123 -1.93 12.23 -9.60
CA GLY A 123 -0.96 11.33 -8.96
C GLY A 123 -1.55 10.69 -7.71
N LEU A 124 -1.31 9.40 -7.51
CA LEU A 124 -1.59 8.68 -6.27
C LEU A 124 -0.26 8.24 -5.65
N ALA A 125 0.09 8.78 -4.49
CA ALA A 125 1.29 8.46 -3.73
C ALA A 125 0.95 7.56 -2.55
N TYR A 126 1.64 6.43 -2.39
CA TYR A 126 1.37 5.47 -1.32
C TYR A 126 2.64 4.65 -0.98
N PRO A 127 2.69 3.98 0.19
CA PRO A 127 3.83 3.17 0.57
C PRO A 127 4.04 1.97 -0.37
N ALA A 128 5.28 1.72 -0.80
CA ALA A 128 5.62 0.80 -1.89
C ALA A 128 5.27 -0.67 -1.60
N GLU A 129 5.12 -1.06 -0.33
CA GLU A 129 4.67 -2.39 0.08
C GLU A 129 3.20 -2.68 -0.27
N TYR A 130 2.40 -1.65 -0.55
CA TYR A 130 0.99 -1.79 -0.98
C TYR A 130 0.79 -1.76 -2.50
N ASP A 131 1.86 -1.71 -3.29
CA ASP A 131 1.77 -1.58 -4.77
C ASP A 131 0.89 -2.63 -5.44
N GLU A 132 1.00 -3.89 -5.02
CA GLU A 132 0.15 -4.97 -5.53
C GLU A 132 -1.31 -4.82 -5.05
N ASP A 133 -1.54 -4.35 -3.82
CA ASP A 133 -2.90 -4.16 -3.28
C ASP A 133 -3.61 -2.99 -3.95
N VAL A 134 -2.93 -1.86 -4.15
CA VAL A 134 -3.49 -0.68 -4.82
C VAL A 134 -3.76 -1.00 -6.28
N SER A 135 -2.84 -1.69 -6.96
CA SER A 135 -3.05 -2.20 -8.32
C SER A 135 -4.29 -3.08 -8.43
N ARG A 136 -4.42 -4.06 -7.54
CA ARG A 136 -5.60 -4.93 -7.50
C ARG A 136 -6.88 -4.17 -7.19
N TRP A 137 -6.85 -3.27 -6.21
CA TRP A 137 -8.00 -2.45 -5.86
C TRP A 137 -8.50 -1.61 -7.04
N MET A 138 -7.59 -1.02 -7.84
CA MET A 138 -8.01 -0.30 -9.05
C MET A 138 -8.64 -1.22 -10.10
N LEU A 139 -8.12 -2.43 -10.28
CA LEU A 139 -8.69 -3.41 -11.22
C LEU A 139 -10.08 -3.87 -10.76
N ASP A 140 -10.23 -4.22 -9.49
CA ASP A 140 -11.49 -4.67 -8.90
C ASP A 140 -12.58 -3.59 -8.99
N ASN A 141 -12.18 -2.32 -8.89
CA ASN A 141 -13.07 -1.17 -9.02
C ASN A 141 -13.14 -0.59 -10.45
N GLN A 142 -12.55 -1.26 -11.43
CA GLN A 142 -12.57 -0.87 -12.85
C GLN A 142 -12.15 0.58 -13.09
N VAL A 143 -11.12 1.04 -12.39
CA VAL A 143 -10.64 2.43 -12.49
C VAL A 143 -10.11 2.70 -13.89
N THR A 144 -10.79 3.60 -14.60
CA THR A 144 -10.34 4.15 -15.89
C THR A 144 -9.92 5.59 -15.68
N ALA A 145 -8.63 5.82 -15.46
CA ALA A 145 -8.08 7.15 -15.21
C ALA A 145 -7.04 7.54 -16.27
N GLY A 146 -7.15 8.78 -16.76
CA GLY A 146 -6.21 9.37 -17.70
C GLY A 146 -6.29 8.81 -19.13
N GLU A 147 -5.58 9.49 -20.03
CA GLU A 147 -5.27 9.01 -21.38
C GLU A 147 -4.04 8.10 -21.38
N HIS A 148 -3.17 8.27 -20.38
CA HIS A 148 -1.97 7.48 -20.18
C HIS A 148 -1.73 7.30 -18.69
N ALA A 149 -1.25 6.13 -18.29
CA ALA A 149 -0.87 5.81 -16.92
C ALA A 149 0.59 5.36 -16.88
N ASP A 150 1.33 5.85 -15.89
CA ASP A 150 2.70 5.42 -15.58
C ASP A 150 2.79 5.15 -14.07
N GLY A 151 3.65 4.21 -13.68
CA GLY A 151 3.72 3.72 -12.31
C GLY A 151 5.11 3.26 -11.91
N GLY A 152 5.35 3.24 -10.60
CA GLY A 152 6.52 2.62 -10.00
C GLY A 152 7.34 3.54 -9.09
N LEU A 153 8.43 2.98 -8.57
CA LEU A 153 9.37 3.68 -7.70
C LEU A 153 9.99 4.88 -8.44
N GLY A 154 10.07 6.03 -7.76
CA GLY A 154 10.63 7.27 -8.32
C GLY A 154 9.67 8.10 -9.19
N ARG A 155 8.46 7.61 -9.51
CA ARG A 155 7.47 8.41 -10.27
C ARG A 155 6.96 9.63 -9.51
N LEU A 156 6.96 9.58 -8.18
CA LEU A 156 6.63 10.73 -7.35
C LEU A 156 7.63 11.89 -7.51
N GLU A 157 8.89 11.62 -7.82
CA GLU A 157 9.83 12.71 -8.14
C GLU A 157 9.46 13.39 -9.46
N THR A 158 8.87 12.66 -10.40
CA THR A 158 8.43 13.21 -11.68
C THR A 158 7.31 14.22 -11.47
N ILE A 159 6.30 13.91 -10.65
CA ILE A 159 5.23 14.88 -10.36
C ILE A 159 5.79 16.09 -9.58
N ARG A 160 6.66 15.86 -8.59
CA ARG A 160 7.24 16.93 -7.76
C ARG A 160 8.19 17.87 -8.53
N SER A 161 8.86 17.38 -9.56
CA SER A 161 9.85 18.16 -10.33
C SER A 161 9.32 18.76 -11.64
N ARG A 162 8.36 18.10 -12.31
CA ARG A 162 7.86 18.52 -13.63
C ARG A 162 6.47 19.15 -13.61
N PHE A 163 5.72 18.97 -12.53
CA PHE A 163 4.35 19.48 -12.42
C PHE A 163 4.24 20.36 -11.18
N HIS A 164 3.55 21.49 -11.34
CA HIS A 164 3.14 22.30 -10.22
C HIS A 164 1.88 21.68 -9.61
N VAL A 165 1.99 21.16 -8.38
CA VAL A 165 0.86 20.57 -7.66
C VAL A 165 -0.10 21.69 -7.26
N THR A 166 -1.32 21.62 -7.77
CA THR A 166 -2.37 22.62 -7.54
C THR A 166 -3.35 22.19 -6.46
N GLU A 167 -3.61 20.89 -6.32
CA GLU A 167 -4.59 20.36 -5.35
C GLU A 167 -4.05 19.05 -4.75
N THR A 168 -4.36 18.81 -3.47
CA THR A 168 -3.99 17.56 -2.77
C THR A 168 -5.12 17.09 -1.87
N ALA A 169 -5.25 15.77 -1.69
CA ALA A 169 -6.20 15.16 -0.77
C ALA A 169 -5.57 13.95 -0.07
N GLN A 170 -5.85 13.78 1.22
CA GLN A 170 -5.45 12.58 1.95
C GLN A 170 -6.53 11.51 1.88
N LEU A 171 -6.13 10.29 1.57
CA LEU A 171 -6.99 9.12 1.47
C LEU A 171 -6.68 8.16 2.63
N HIS A 172 -7.73 7.60 3.22
CA HIS A 172 -7.63 6.72 4.38
C HIS A 172 -7.77 5.24 4.00
N ALA A 173 -7.09 4.39 4.76
CA ALA A 173 -7.18 2.94 4.61
C ALA A 173 -8.55 2.39 5.03
N ALA A 174 -8.97 1.28 4.44
CA ALA A 174 -10.17 0.55 4.83
C ALA A 174 -10.06 -0.01 6.27
N ALA A 175 -11.16 0.06 7.03
CA ALA A 175 -11.19 -0.27 8.46
C ALA A 175 -10.71 -1.70 8.81
N LYS A 176 -10.98 -2.70 7.95
CA LYS A 176 -10.56 -4.10 8.18
C LYS A 176 -9.04 -4.30 8.17
N ARG A 177 -8.27 -3.34 7.66
CA ARG A 177 -6.80 -3.40 7.58
C ARG A 177 -6.13 -2.29 8.38
N GLN A 178 -6.85 -1.67 9.32
CA GLN A 178 -6.28 -0.64 10.17
C GLN A 178 -5.17 -1.25 11.04
N ALA A 179 -4.02 -0.59 11.07
CA ALA A 179 -2.94 -0.95 11.97
C ALA A 179 -3.32 -0.59 13.41
N ARG A 180 -2.88 -1.43 14.34
CA ARG A 180 -2.81 -1.11 15.77
C ARG A 180 -1.79 -0.01 16.01
N ASP A 181 -1.84 0.61 17.19
CA ASP A 181 -0.80 1.57 17.55
C ASP A 181 0.55 0.88 17.83
N ARG A 182 1.62 1.68 17.83
CA ARG A 182 2.99 1.17 18.00
C ARG A 182 3.18 0.44 19.34
N GLN A 183 2.54 0.90 20.41
CA GLN A 183 2.68 0.30 21.74
C GLN A 183 1.99 -1.07 21.79
N GLU A 184 0.80 -1.20 21.20
CA GLU A 184 0.06 -2.45 21.07
C GLU A 184 0.83 -3.47 20.20
N VAL A 185 1.42 -3.01 19.09
CA VAL A 185 2.24 -3.86 18.22
C VAL A 185 3.42 -4.42 18.99
N TYR A 186 4.19 -3.58 19.68
CA TYR A 186 5.35 -4.03 20.45
C TYR A 186 4.97 -4.94 21.62
N ALA A 187 3.88 -4.65 22.31
CA ALA A 187 3.38 -5.49 23.40
C ALA A 187 2.88 -6.87 22.94
N SER A 188 2.61 -7.05 21.64
CA SER A 188 2.14 -8.31 21.06
C SER A 188 3.23 -9.10 20.33
N VAL A 189 4.46 -8.59 20.25
CA VAL A 189 5.61 -9.33 19.72
C VAL A 189 5.80 -10.63 20.52
N GLY A 190 6.05 -11.73 19.81
CA GLY A 190 6.15 -13.06 20.40
C GLY A 190 4.83 -13.82 20.50
N ARG A 191 3.67 -13.18 20.26
CA ARG A 191 2.42 -13.93 20.04
C ARG A 191 2.44 -14.59 18.65
N PRO A 192 2.06 -15.88 18.54
CA PRO A 192 2.11 -16.60 17.27
C PRO A 192 1.17 -15.98 16.22
N VAL A 193 0.00 -15.52 16.65
CA VAL A 193 -1.03 -14.92 15.78
C VAL A 193 -1.34 -13.52 16.29
N GLN A 194 -1.34 -12.55 15.38
CA GLN A 194 -1.42 -11.12 15.70
C GLN A 194 -2.82 -10.54 15.60
N ARG A 195 -3.66 -11.15 14.76
CA ARG A 195 -5.09 -10.87 14.65
C ARG A 195 -5.80 -12.13 14.16
N ILE A 196 -7.03 -12.32 14.60
CA ILE A 196 -7.93 -13.30 14.00
C ILE A 196 -8.48 -12.63 12.75
N ALA A 197 -8.23 -13.23 11.59
CA ALA A 197 -8.67 -12.73 10.30
C ALA A 197 -10.09 -13.20 9.96
#